data_AF-A0A9E2K4F3-F1
#
_entry.id   AF-A0A9E2K4F3-F1
#
_cell.length_a   1.000
_cell.length_b   1.000
_cell.length_c   1.000
_cell.angle_alpha   90.00
_cell.angle_beta   90.00
_cell.angle_gamma   90.00
#
_symmetry.space_group_name_H-M   'P 1'
#
loop_
_entity.id
_entity.type
_entity.pdbx_description
1 polymer ?
#
loop_
_entity_poly.entity_id
_entity_poly.type
_entity_poly.pdbx_seq_one_letter_code
_entity_poly.pdbx_strand_id
1 'polypeptide(L)' 'MRRDVFKFLSGLFAGFAIEHAVTAIYLSAGVIALPVFLGRQWPNWSPWIGAVFYAAVSVWLGYLGWRTKVESKHDA' A
#
# COMPACT_ATOMS: atom_id res chain seq x y z
N MET A 1 9.67 18.99 6.32
CA MET A 1 10.47 17.78 5.97
C MET A 1 9.85 16.49 6.50
N ARG A 2 9.77 16.23 7.81
CA ARG A 2 9.22 14.94 8.32
C ARG A 2 7.76 14.69 7.91
N ARG A 3 6.94 15.75 7.89
CA ARG A 3 5.55 15.73 7.43
C ARG A 3 5.41 15.26 5.98
N ASP A 4 6.21 15.85 5.09
CA ASP A 4 6.06 15.66 3.64
C ASP A 4 6.54 14.25 3.23
N VAL A 5 7.54 13.71 3.93
CA VAL A 5 7.97 12.30 3.80
C VAL A 5 6.83 11.34 4.16
N PHE A 6 6.15 11.54 5.30
CA PHE A 6 5.02 10.68 5.67
C PHE A 6 3.88 10.73 4.66
N LYS A 7 3.59 11.91 4.10
CA LYS A 7 2.59 12.06 3.04
C LYS A 7 2.97 11.35 1.75
N PHE A 8 4.23 11.48 1.34
CA PHE A 8 4.76 10.78 0.17
C PHE A 8 4.66 9.25 0.35
N LEU A 9 5.12 8.74 1.49
CA LEU A 9 5.05 7.31 1.78
C LEU A 9 3.61 6.81 1.89
N SER A 10 2.70 7.59 2.49
CA SER A 10 1.27 7.27 2.50
C SER A 10 0.72 7.05 1.08
N GLY A 11 1.01 7.96 0.14
CA GLY A 11 0.63 7.82 -1.26
C GLY A 11 1.28 6.62 -1.96
N LEU A 12 2.58 6.38 -1.74
CA LEU A 12 3.29 5.24 -2.30
C LEU A 12 2.67 3.90 -1.88
N PHE A 13 2.38 3.74 -0.59
CA PHE A 13 1.75 2.54 -0.05
C PHE A 13 0.30 2.38 -0.52
N ALA A 14 -0.43 3.47 -0.76
CA ALA A 14 -1.74 3.40 -1.41
C ALA A 14 -1.62 2.84 -2.83
N GLY A 15 -0.59 3.23 -3.57
CA GLY A 15 -0.28 2.66 -4.89
C GLY A 15 -0.05 1.15 -4.84
N PHE A 16 0.77 0.66 -3.92
CA PHE A 16 0.99 -0.79 -3.72
C PHE A 16 -0.31 -1.53 -3.35
N ALA A 17 -1.14 -0.93 -2.50
CA ALA A 17 -2.43 -1.52 -2.14
C ALA A 17 -3.35 -1.69 -3.37
N ILE A 18 -3.42 -0.66 -4.21
CA ILE A 18 -4.22 -0.68 -5.45
C ILE A 18 -3.68 -1.73 -6.42
N GLU A 19 -2.37 -1.79 -6.63
CA GLU A 19 -1.74 -2.77 -7.51
C GLU A 19 -2.06 -4.21 -7.08
N HIS A 20 -1.95 -4.52 -5.79
CA HIS A 20 -2.34 -5.83 -5.25
C HIS A 20 -3.84 -6.12 -5.41
N ALA A 21 -4.71 -5.14 -5.19
CA ALA A 21 -6.15 -5.30 -5.35
C ALA A 21 -6.52 -5.57 -6.82
N VAL A 22 -5.94 -4.83 -7.77
CA VAL A 22 -6.15 -5.02 -9.21
C VAL A 22 -5.66 -6.41 -9.64
N THR A 23 -4.49 -6.83 -9.16
CA THR A 23 -3.99 -8.20 -9.38
C THR A 23 -4.95 -9.25 -8.85
N ALA A 24 -5.50 -9.05 -7.64
CA ALA A 24 -6.49 -9.96 -7.05
C ALA A 24 -7.78 -10.06 -7.89
N ILE A 25 -8.25 -8.93 -8.42
CA ILE A 25 -9.43 -8.86 -9.30
C ILE A 25 -9.16 -9.62 -10.59
N TYR A 26 -8.02 -9.39 -11.25
CA TYR A 26 -7.69 -10.09 -12.49
C TYR A 26 -7.51 -11.59 -12.30
N LEU A 27 -6.95 -12.04 -11.17
CA LEU A 27 -6.89 -13.46 -10.82
C LEU A 27 -8.28 -14.05 -10.61
N SER A 28 -9.14 -13.33 -9.88
CA SER A 28 -10.51 -13.78 -9.58
C SER A 28 -11.40 -13.81 -10.83
N ALA A 29 -11.14 -12.93 -11.79
CA ALA A 29 -11.82 -12.87 -13.09
C ALA A 29 -11.25 -13.88 -14.11
N GLY A 30 -10.18 -14.62 -13.78
CA GLY A 30 -9.54 -15.57 -14.69
C GLY A 30 -8.77 -14.92 -15.85
N VAL A 31 -8.48 -13.62 -15.77
CA VAL A 31 -7.73 -12.89 -16.80
C VAL A 31 -6.25 -13.25 -16.76
N ILE A 32 -5.71 -13.49 -15.56
CA ILE A 32 -4.33 -13.94 -15.34
C ILE A 32 -4.34 -15.26 -14.56
N ALA A 33 -3.40 -16.16 -14.89
CA ALA A 33 -3.25 -17.42 -14.18
C ALA A 33 -2.59 -17.21 -12.81
N LEU A 34 -2.94 -18.06 -11.84
CA LEU A 34 -2.27 -18.08 -10.54
C LEU A 34 -0.76 -18.27 -10.73
N PRO A 35 0.08 -17.41 -10.12
CA PRO A 35 1.51 -17.63 -10.14
C PRO A 35 1.84 -18.95 -9.42
N VAL A 36 2.56 -19.82 -10.12
CA VAL A 36 3.13 -21.03 -9.54
C VAL A 36 4.52 -20.66 -9.03
N PHE A 37 4.67 -20.61 -7.72
CA PHE A 37 5.96 -20.30 -7.10
C PHE A 37 6.48 -21.56 -6.40
N LEU A 38 7.67 -22.04 -6.79
CA LEU A 38 8.27 -23.28 -6.25
C LEU A 38 7.35 -24.51 -6.33
N GLY A 39 6.57 -24.64 -7.41
CA GLY A 39 5.63 -25.75 -7.61
C GLY A 39 4.36 -25.68 -6.75
N ARG A 40 4.17 -24.62 -5.95
CA ARG A 40 2.96 -24.37 -5.17
C ARG A 40 2.13 -23.27 -5.83
N GLN A 41 0.86 -23.58 -6.12
CA GLN A 41 -0.09 -22.54 -6.50
C GLN A 41 -0.30 -21.60 -5.32
N TRP A 42 -0.08 -20.31 -5.55
CA TRP A 42 -0.41 -19.30 -4.55
C TRP A 42 -1.91 -19.23 -4.35
N PRO A 43 -2.42 -19.10 -3.11
CA PRO A 43 -3.86 -18.92 -2.91
C PRO A 43 -4.35 -17.66 -3.63
N ASN A 44 -5.52 -17.73 -4.26
CA ASN A 44 -6.15 -16.60 -4.96
C ASN A 44 -6.44 -15.40 -4.04
N TRP A 45 -6.49 -15.61 -2.72
CA TRP A 45 -6.66 -14.56 -1.71
C TRP A 45 -5.34 -13.92 -1.26
N SER A 46 -4.18 -14.47 -1.63
CA SER A 46 -2.87 -13.95 -1.24
C SER A 46 -2.66 -12.46 -1.61
N PRO A 47 -3.02 -12.01 -2.84
CA PRO A 47 -2.88 -10.60 -3.19
C PRO A 47 -3.78 -9.68 -2.36
N TRP A 48 -4.96 -10.15 -1.92
CA TRP A 48 -5.82 -9.38 -1.02
C TRP A 48 -5.17 -9.10 0.34
N ILE A 49 -4.32 -10.01 0.86
CA ILE A 49 -3.55 -9.75 2.08
C ILE A 49 -2.62 -8.56 1.86
N GLY A 50 -1.88 -8.55 0.76
CA GLY A 50 -0.98 -7.46 0.42
C GLY A 50 -1.74 -6.15 0.29
N ALA A 51 -2.88 -6.15 -0.41
CA ALA A 51 -3.74 -4.99 -0.55
C ALA A 51 -4.16 -4.40 0.81
N VAL A 52 -4.66 -5.24 1.72
CA VAL A 52 -5.08 -4.83 3.07
C VAL A 52 -3.90 -4.31 3.89
N PHE A 53 -2.77 -5.02 3.86
CA PHE A 53 -1.57 -4.64 4.60
C PHE A 53 -1.03 -3.27 4.15
N TYR A 54 -0.82 -3.09 2.85
CA TYR A 54 -0.32 -1.83 2.30
C TYR A 54 -1.33 -0.69 2.49
N ALA A 55 -2.63 -0.95 2.41
CA ALA A 55 -3.66 0.04 2.72
C ALA A 55 -3.61 0.48 4.18
N ALA A 56 -3.47 -0.46 5.12
CA ALA A 56 -3.37 -0.15 6.55
C ALA A 56 -2.13 0.72 6.84
N VAL A 57 -0.98 0.39 6.25
CA VAL A 57 0.25 1.19 6.37
C VAL A 57 0.07 2.57 5.75
N SER A 58 -0.55 2.67 4.57
CA SER A 58 -0.86 3.95 3.92
C SER A 58 -1.69 4.86 4.82
N VAL A 59 -2.77 4.34 5.42
CA VAL A 59 -3.65 5.08 6.33
C VAL A 59 -2.89 5.53 7.58
N TRP A 60 -2.08 4.64 8.17
CA TRP A 60 -1.28 4.99 9.35
C TRP A 60 -0.28 6.10 9.07
N LEU A 61 0.47 6.01 7.96
CA LEU A 61 1.41 7.04 7.52
C LEU A 61 0.69 8.36 7.19
N GLY A 62 -0.47 8.29 6.56
CA GLY A 62 -1.32 9.45 6.28
C GLY A 62 -1.76 10.13 7.58
N TYR A 63 -2.22 9.35 8.56
CA TYR A 63 -2.58 9.89 9.87
C TYR A 63 -1.39 10.62 10.52
N LEU A 64 -0.19 10.03 10.53
CA LEU A 64 1.02 10.68 11.06
C LEU A 64 1.40 11.93 10.27
N GLY A 65 1.32 11.88 8.93
CA GLY A 65 1.67 12.99 8.05
C GLY A 65 0.72 14.18 8.13
N TRP A 66 -0.55 13.97 8.51
CA TRP A 66 -1.49 15.08 8.74
C TRP A 66 -1.53 15.56 10.19
N ARG A 67 -1.14 14.73 11.16
CA ARG A 67 -1.06 15.10 12.58
C ARG A 67 0.24 15.83 12.96
N THR A 68 1.31 15.64 12.20
CA THR A 68 2.59 16.34 12.42
C THR A 68 2.44 17.82 12.09
N LYS A 69 2.57 18.70 13.10
CA LYS A 69 2.59 20.16 12.90
C LYS A 69 3.75 20.56 11.99
N VAL A 70 3.54 21.61 11.19
CA VAL A 70 4.64 22.23 10.44
C VAL A 70 5.54 22.89 11.47
N GLU A 71 6.70 22.30 11.71
CA GLU A 71 7.79 22.99 12.40
C GLU A 71 8.23 24.10 11.45
N SER A 72 7.73 25.31 11.72
CA SER A 72 8.09 26.51 10.97
C SER A 72 9.58 26.73 11.16
N LYS A 73 10.33 26.77 10.07
CA LYS A 73 11.76 27.12 10.08
C LYS A 73 12.00 28.62 10.38
N HIS A 74 11.01 29.33 10.91
CA HIS A 74 11.02 30.78 11.13
C HIS A 74 11.10 31.19 12.61
N ASP A 75 11.53 30.27 13.49
CA ASP A 75 11.73 30.55 14.92
C ASP A 75 13.19 30.26 15.35
N ALA A 76 14.17 30.66 14.53
CA ALA A 76 15.60 30.59 14.87
C ALA A 76 16.30 31.90 14.52
#